data_AF-A0A6P0UX39-F1
#
_entry.id   AF-A0A6P0UX39-F1
#
_cell.length_a   1.000
_cell.length_b   1.000
_cell.length_c   1.000
_cell.angle_alpha   90.00
_cell.angle_beta   90.00
_cell.angle_gamma   90.00
#
_symmetry.space_group_name_H-M   'P 1'
#
loop_
_entity.id
_entity.type
_entity.pdbx_description
1 polymer ?
#
loop_
_entity_poly.entity_id
_entity_poly.type
_entity_poly.pdbx_seq_one_letter_code
_entity_poly.pdbx_strand_id
1 'polypeptide(L)'
;MKSLFSRDQVSSNDLFQEHHCLREQHVKEFGFNRAPRSLTAQSNDGFNTFMASVGQERLQELATGETSGGMPPQVLPMVEREIEQNVDLAIDFLISYFKSGQFGEFECPFQDYKQQPIICRYAAFLPPNNVPIKRVLHWCNGRTESLLKNLQTIYALREFRGAGLALVMMDHPGQGFSSRYLRDPFKGFARDFDELINAQKIFASIIRPQLIKHNQSIGYEGGFTYRVGGHSMGSGIATRLLQEYPDLADDWLFMSPMHDIETPFDFQFDQFGVIEQIAVIILKFIDILDRDFDYVPGSKPGYHPKPLPTKENPGINRLTTSSLQTTFLNKVRERYPGITIGSPTIVWLNESITECQKMCKKAGILREVIASGKHLTVLRPTGEQVVGKKGQDRLYKLVGEGINVIDVDGEPKPQHEMLIERPQIQYKAFRWLAEFAWGDGSLIASGPRTLEWI
;
A
#
# COMPACT_ATOMS: atom_id res chain seq x y z
N MET A 1 3.28 12.30 -46.45
CA MET A 1 3.56 11.98 -45.03
C MET A 1 2.54 10.96 -44.48
N LYS A 2 2.51 9.73 -45.02
CA LYS A 2 1.56 8.68 -44.60
C LYS A 2 2.22 7.28 -44.53
N SER A 3 3.52 7.21 -44.22
CA SER A 3 4.23 5.91 -44.21
C SER A 3 5.42 5.82 -43.23
N LEU A 4 5.31 6.38 -42.03
CA LEU A 4 6.37 6.27 -41.01
C LEU A 4 5.93 5.62 -39.68
N PHE A 5 4.74 5.02 -39.63
CA PHE A 5 4.28 4.24 -38.46
C PHE A 5 3.92 2.81 -38.87
N SER A 6 4.89 2.09 -39.42
CA SER A 6 4.77 0.63 -39.55
C SER A 6 6.09 -0.03 -39.16
N ARG A 7 6.25 -0.25 -37.87
CA ARG A 7 6.90 -1.43 -37.28
C ARG A 7 6.77 -1.31 -35.76
N ASP A 8 6.37 -2.42 -35.15
CA ASP A 8 6.14 -2.65 -33.72
C ASP A 8 4.79 -2.18 -33.16
N GLN A 9 3.69 -2.72 -33.71
CA GLN A 9 2.40 -2.73 -33.02
C GLN A 9 1.94 -4.17 -32.81
N VAL A 10 2.28 -4.74 -31.66
CA VAL A 10 1.28 -5.54 -30.95
C VAL A 10 0.11 -4.58 -30.76
N SER A 11 -1.09 -4.91 -31.25
CA SER A 11 -2.22 -3.98 -31.11
C SER A 11 -2.44 -3.73 -29.62
N SER A 12 -2.79 -2.50 -29.21
CA SER A 12 -3.05 -2.19 -27.80
C SER A 12 -4.07 -3.16 -27.17
N ASN A 13 -4.97 -3.71 -27.99
CA ASN A 13 -5.90 -4.76 -27.58
C ASN A 13 -5.21 -6.06 -27.17
N ASP A 14 -4.19 -6.51 -27.90
CA ASP A 14 -3.47 -7.75 -27.59
C ASP A 14 -2.66 -7.58 -26.29
N LEU A 15 -2.03 -6.41 -26.09
CA LEU A 15 -1.33 -6.08 -24.84
C LEU A 15 -2.28 -6.09 -23.63
N PHE A 16 -3.48 -5.54 -23.76
CA PHE A 16 -4.45 -5.52 -22.66
C PHE A 16 -4.98 -6.92 -22.33
N GLN A 17 -5.19 -7.77 -23.34
CA GLN A 17 -5.60 -9.15 -23.15
C GLN A 17 -4.50 -9.99 -22.50
N GLU A 18 -3.25 -9.81 -22.92
CA GLU A 18 -2.09 -10.45 -22.31
C GLU A 18 -1.96 -10.06 -20.84
N HIS A 19 -2.04 -8.77 -20.52
CA HIS A 19 -1.99 -8.28 -19.14
C HIS A 19 -3.13 -8.84 -18.28
N HIS A 20 -4.35 -8.92 -18.82
CA HIS A 20 -5.47 -9.55 -18.15
C HIS A 20 -5.22 -11.05 -17.91
N CYS A 21 -4.73 -11.78 -18.92
CA CYS A 21 -4.42 -13.21 -18.83
C CYS A 21 -3.36 -13.49 -17.76
N LEU A 22 -2.26 -12.73 -17.76
CA LEU A 22 -1.20 -12.84 -16.75
C LEU A 22 -1.72 -12.57 -15.34
N ARG A 23 -2.59 -11.57 -15.17
CA ARG A 23 -3.23 -11.32 -13.86
C ARG A 23 -4.05 -12.52 -13.42
N GLU A 24 -4.92 -13.06 -14.27
CA GLU A 24 -5.76 -14.21 -13.91
C GLU A 24 -4.96 -15.51 -13.71
N GLN A 25 -3.81 -15.65 -14.36
CA GLN A 25 -2.85 -16.73 -14.08
C GLN A 25 -2.29 -16.62 -12.65
N HIS A 26 -1.80 -15.45 -12.26
CA HIS A 26 -1.27 -15.24 -10.91
C HIS A 26 -2.36 -15.33 -9.83
N VAL A 27 -3.60 -14.91 -10.14
CA VAL A 27 -4.77 -15.08 -9.26
C VAL A 27 -4.97 -16.55 -8.92
N LYS A 28 -4.87 -17.44 -9.92
CA LYS A 28 -4.93 -18.88 -9.74
C LYS A 28 -3.71 -19.43 -9.00
N GLU A 29 -2.52 -18.91 -9.28
CA GLU A 29 -1.28 -19.32 -8.61
C GLU A 29 -1.33 -19.08 -7.10
N PHE A 30 -1.74 -17.87 -6.68
CA PHE A 30 -1.89 -17.54 -5.26
C PHE A 30 -3.16 -18.12 -4.64
N GLY A 31 -4.10 -18.61 -5.46
CA GLY A 31 -5.31 -19.29 -4.99
C GLY A 31 -6.40 -18.36 -4.47
N PHE A 32 -6.47 -17.11 -4.97
CA PHE A 32 -7.52 -16.14 -4.60
C PHE A 32 -8.93 -16.62 -4.98
N ASN A 33 -9.04 -17.39 -6.08
CA ASN A 33 -10.31 -17.89 -6.63
C ASN A 33 -10.87 -19.13 -5.90
N ARG A 34 -10.32 -19.48 -4.74
CA ARG A 34 -10.84 -20.56 -3.90
C ARG A 34 -11.83 -19.93 -2.92
N ALA A 35 -13.03 -20.51 -2.79
CA ALA A 35 -13.99 -20.12 -1.75
C ALA A 35 -13.24 -20.01 -0.41
N PRO A 36 -13.56 -19.01 0.44
CA PRO A 36 -12.84 -18.78 1.68
C PRO A 36 -12.88 -20.09 2.48
N ARG A 37 -11.76 -20.83 2.47
CA ARG A 37 -11.61 -22.00 3.33
C ARG A 37 -11.75 -21.46 4.75
N SER A 38 -12.37 -22.23 5.64
CA SER A 38 -12.27 -21.91 7.08
C SER A 38 -10.83 -21.57 7.38
N LEU A 39 -10.57 -20.40 7.96
CA LEU A 39 -9.21 -19.91 8.03
C LEU A 39 -8.37 -20.93 8.82
N THR A 40 -7.47 -21.66 8.16
CA THR A 40 -6.59 -22.66 8.78
C THR A 40 -5.14 -22.24 8.58
N ALA A 41 -4.39 -22.22 9.66
CA ALA A 41 -2.97 -21.91 9.63
C ALA A 41 -2.21 -22.97 8.83
N GLN A 42 -1.28 -22.49 8.02
CA GLN A 42 -0.21 -23.30 7.47
C GLN A 42 0.98 -23.31 8.44
N SER A 43 1.68 -24.44 8.51
CA SER A 43 2.94 -24.61 9.22
C SER A 43 4.04 -23.74 8.62
N ASN A 44 5.04 -23.36 9.43
CA ASN A 44 6.25 -22.65 9.02
C ASN A 44 7.17 -23.48 8.07
N ASP A 45 6.67 -24.53 7.42
CA ASP A 45 7.48 -25.52 6.69
C ASP A 45 8.15 -24.92 5.45
N GLY A 46 7.54 -23.90 4.83
CA GLY A 46 8.16 -23.16 3.72
C GLY A 46 9.44 -22.41 4.12
N PHE A 47 9.50 -21.92 5.35
CA PHE A 47 10.69 -21.24 5.90
C PHE A 47 11.83 -22.24 6.14
N ASN A 48 11.54 -23.37 6.78
CA ASN A 48 12.56 -24.40 7.05
C ASN A 48 13.13 -25.00 5.75
N THR A 49 12.28 -25.17 4.74
CA THR A 49 12.68 -25.69 3.42
C THR A 49 13.56 -24.69 2.66
N PHE A 50 13.24 -23.40 2.70
CA PHE A 50 14.05 -22.36 2.07
C PHE A 50 15.39 -22.14 2.79
N MET A 51 15.39 -22.09 4.12
CA MET A 51 16.62 -21.95 4.92
C MET A 51 17.59 -23.13 4.70
N ALA A 52 17.06 -24.33 4.47
CA ALA A 52 17.86 -25.49 4.07
C ALA A 52 18.44 -25.35 2.64
N SER A 53 17.78 -24.59 1.75
CA SER A 53 18.19 -24.40 0.36
C SER A 53 19.21 -23.28 0.12
N VAL A 54 19.21 -22.24 0.97
CA VAL A 54 20.13 -21.09 0.84
C VAL A 54 21.50 -21.35 1.49
N GLY A 55 21.60 -22.37 2.35
CA GLY A 55 22.82 -22.74 3.07
C GLY A 55 23.11 -21.77 4.22
N GLN A 56 23.20 -22.30 5.44
CA GLN A 56 23.46 -21.49 6.65
C GLN A 56 24.76 -20.67 6.59
N GLU A 57 25.76 -21.12 5.83
CA GLU A 57 27.08 -20.48 5.72
C GLU A 57 27.03 -19.14 4.96
N ARG A 58 26.25 -19.05 3.87
CA ARG A 58 26.13 -17.83 3.05
C ARG A 58 25.46 -16.67 3.79
N LEU A 59 24.53 -17.00 4.68
CA LEU A 59 23.85 -16.05 5.56
C LEU A 59 24.72 -15.64 6.76
N GLN A 60 25.64 -16.49 7.21
CA GLN A 60 26.61 -16.15 8.27
C GLN A 60 27.73 -15.22 7.79
N GLU A 61 28.19 -15.34 6.55
CA GLU A 61 29.20 -14.42 5.98
C GLU A 61 28.64 -12.98 5.82
N LEU A 62 27.36 -12.84 5.46
CA LEU A 62 26.68 -11.53 5.38
C LEU A 62 26.35 -10.95 6.77
N ALA A 63 26.11 -11.82 7.77
CA ALA A 63 25.71 -11.42 9.12
C ALA A 63 26.87 -11.11 10.08
N THR A 64 28.09 -11.60 9.81
CA THR A 64 29.28 -11.40 10.67
C THR A 64 30.08 -10.14 10.35
N GLY A 65 29.48 -9.14 9.70
CA GLY A 65 29.99 -7.78 9.62
C GLY A 65 30.05 -7.09 10.99
N GLU A 66 30.82 -7.65 11.92
CA GLU A 66 31.19 -7.05 13.19
C GLU A 66 32.07 -5.84 12.91
N THR A 67 31.46 -4.66 12.83
CA THR A 67 32.12 -3.44 13.25
C THR A 67 31.19 -2.65 14.16
N SER A 68 31.51 -2.72 15.45
CA SER A 68 31.12 -1.72 16.44
C SER A 68 31.79 -0.39 16.06
N GLY A 69 31.17 0.31 15.12
CA GLY A 69 31.69 1.55 14.53
C GLY A 69 31.29 1.58 13.07
N GLY A 70 30.58 2.64 12.64
CA GLY A 70 29.94 2.71 11.33
C GLY A 70 30.82 2.22 10.17
N MET A 71 30.22 1.43 9.26
CA MET A 71 30.93 0.83 8.13
C MET A 71 31.65 1.89 7.27
N PRO A 72 32.85 1.57 6.75
CA PRO A 72 33.58 2.46 5.84
C PRO A 72 32.76 2.76 4.57
N PRO A 73 32.85 3.98 4.01
CA PRO A 73 32.11 4.41 2.81
C PRO A 73 32.31 3.54 1.56
N GLN A 74 33.36 2.70 1.54
CA GLN A 74 33.75 1.85 0.41
C GLN A 74 33.06 0.47 0.43
N VAL A 75 32.50 0.05 1.58
CA VAL A 75 31.79 -1.24 1.74
C VAL A 75 30.35 -1.15 1.22
N LEU A 76 29.69 0.01 1.42
CA LEU A 76 28.33 0.28 0.96
C LEU A 76 28.10 -0.01 -0.55
N PRO A 77 28.96 0.45 -1.48
CA PRO A 77 28.79 0.18 -2.91
C PRO A 77 29.07 -1.27 -3.36
N MET A 78 29.74 -2.07 -2.52
CA MET A 78 29.95 -3.52 -2.78
C MET A 78 28.72 -4.31 -2.32
N VAL A 79 28.21 -4.01 -1.14
CA VAL A 79 26.98 -4.60 -0.59
C VAL A 79 25.77 -4.27 -1.48
N GLU A 80 25.63 -3.04 -1.96
CA GLU A 80 24.56 -2.68 -2.91
C GLU A 80 24.63 -3.51 -4.20
N ARG A 81 25.84 -3.81 -4.71
CA ARG A 81 26.06 -4.63 -5.91
C ARG A 81 25.77 -6.11 -5.70
N GLU A 82 26.13 -6.68 -4.56
CA GLU A 82 25.77 -8.06 -4.21
C GLU A 82 24.28 -8.20 -3.92
N ILE A 83 23.65 -7.21 -3.27
CA ILE A 83 22.20 -7.22 -3.07
C ILE A 83 21.49 -7.10 -4.42
N GLU A 84 21.94 -6.25 -5.36
CA GLU A 84 21.38 -6.21 -6.72
C GLU A 84 21.42 -7.59 -7.43
N GLN A 85 22.44 -8.40 -7.16
CA GLN A 85 22.55 -9.79 -7.64
C GLN A 85 21.64 -10.77 -6.86
N ASN A 86 21.17 -10.40 -5.66
CA ASN A 86 20.35 -11.22 -4.77
C ASN A 86 18.89 -10.72 -4.60
N VAL A 87 18.49 -9.57 -5.17
CA VAL A 87 17.10 -9.06 -5.11
C VAL A 87 16.10 -10.11 -5.60
N ASP A 88 16.50 -10.90 -6.60
CA ASP A 88 15.67 -11.98 -7.12
C ASP A 88 15.42 -13.09 -6.08
N LEU A 89 16.43 -13.48 -5.32
CA LEU A 89 16.31 -14.43 -4.20
C LEU A 89 15.48 -13.85 -3.05
N ALA A 90 15.67 -12.56 -2.75
CA ALA A 90 14.89 -11.84 -1.76
C ALA A 90 13.39 -11.82 -2.12
N ILE A 91 13.08 -11.58 -3.39
CA ILE A 91 11.70 -11.65 -3.90
C ILE A 91 11.17 -13.08 -3.76
N ASP A 92 11.92 -14.10 -4.19
CA ASP A 92 11.48 -15.50 -4.09
C ASP A 92 11.19 -15.92 -2.66
N PHE A 93 12.06 -15.53 -1.72
CA PHE A 93 11.88 -15.75 -0.30
C PHE A 93 10.58 -15.10 0.23
N LEU A 94 10.42 -13.81 -0.04
CA LEU A 94 9.27 -13.06 0.44
C LEU A 94 7.97 -13.53 -0.20
N ILE A 95 7.98 -13.93 -1.47
CA ILE A 95 6.85 -14.54 -2.15
C ILE A 95 6.51 -15.90 -1.52
N SER A 96 7.51 -16.71 -1.17
CA SER A 96 7.30 -17.98 -0.45
C SER A 96 6.59 -17.74 0.89
N TYR A 97 7.05 -16.74 1.66
CA TYR A 97 6.35 -16.35 2.89
C TYR A 97 4.95 -15.80 2.63
N PHE A 98 4.78 -14.96 1.61
CA PHE A 98 3.49 -14.41 1.22
C PHE A 98 2.48 -15.52 0.91
N LYS A 99 2.90 -16.59 0.22
CA LYS A 99 2.07 -17.76 -0.08
C LYS A 99 1.58 -18.52 1.16
N SER A 100 2.15 -18.27 2.34
CA SER A 100 1.64 -18.78 3.62
C SER A 100 0.36 -18.05 4.09
N GLY A 101 0.00 -16.95 3.43
CA GLY A 101 -1.21 -16.18 3.71
C GLY A 101 -2.47 -16.92 3.30
N GLN A 102 -3.60 -16.40 3.76
CA GLN A 102 -4.91 -16.91 3.40
C GLN A 102 -5.56 -15.95 2.42
N PHE A 103 -5.87 -16.44 1.23
CA PHE A 103 -6.33 -15.62 0.12
C PHE A 103 -7.81 -15.85 -0.13
N GLY A 104 -8.48 -14.80 -0.58
CA GLY A 104 -9.86 -14.88 -1.02
C GLY A 104 -10.25 -13.72 -1.90
N GLU A 105 -11.47 -13.76 -2.37
CA GLU A 105 -12.07 -12.71 -3.17
C GLU A 105 -13.54 -12.49 -2.78
N PHE A 106 -14.05 -11.32 -3.12
CA PHE A 106 -15.46 -10.99 -2.95
C PHE A 106 -15.95 -10.06 -4.06
N GLU A 107 -17.23 -10.19 -4.38
CA GLU A 107 -17.88 -9.32 -5.34
C GLU A 107 -18.23 -7.99 -4.69
N CYS A 108 -17.90 -6.91 -5.38
CA CYS A 108 -18.37 -5.58 -5.05
C CYS A 108 -19.65 -5.25 -5.83
N PRO A 109 -20.51 -4.37 -5.30
CA PRO A 109 -21.79 -4.03 -5.93
C PRO A 109 -21.66 -3.14 -7.18
N PHE A 110 -20.45 -2.76 -7.57
CA PHE A 110 -20.17 -1.89 -8.73
C PHE A 110 -19.54 -2.68 -9.89
N GLN A 111 -19.67 -2.15 -11.10
CA GLN A 111 -19.44 -2.87 -12.36
C GLN A 111 -18.25 -2.35 -13.17
N ASP A 112 -17.60 -3.27 -13.88
CA ASP A 112 -16.56 -2.98 -14.87
C ASP A 112 -17.14 -2.53 -16.23
N TYR A 113 -16.25 -2.26 -17.19
CA TYR A 113 -16.59 -1.87 -18.56
C TYR A 113 -17.38 -2.93 -19.37
N LYS A 114 -17.47 -4.17 -18.87
CA LYS A 114 -18.29 -5.27 -19.43
C LYS A 114 -19.56 -5.51 -18.63
N GLN A 115 -19.93 -4.61 -17.72
CA GLN A 115 -21.09 -4.73 -16.83
C GLN A 115 -21.00 -5.94 -15.88
N GLN A 116 -19.79 -6.43 -15.59
CA GLN A 116 -19.55 -7.50 -14.63
C GLN A 116 -19.21 -6.92 -13.25
N PRO A 117 -19.56 -7.60 -12.14
CA PRO A 117 -19.16 -7.18 -10.81
C PRO A 117 -17.63 -7.03 -10.69
N ILE A 118 -17.18 -5.98 -10.02
CA ILE A 118 -15.76 -5.86 -9.65
C ILE A 118 -15.46 -6.88 -8.56
N ILE A 119 -14.46 -7.72 -8.80
CA ILE A 119 -13.95 -8.69 -7.83
C ILE A 119 -12.78 -8.07 -7.09
N CYS A 120 -12.92 -7.92 -5.77
CA CYS A 120 -11.85 -7.51 -4.88
C CYS A 120 -11.13 -8.72 -4.31
N ARG A 121 -9.80 -8.65 -4.23
CA ARG A 121 -8.93 -9.75 -3.82
C ARG A 121 -8.20 -9.35 -2.55
N TYR A 122 -8.13 -10.27 -1.59
CA TYR A 122 -7.58 -10.01 -0.28
C TYR A 122 -6.64 -11.10 0.21
N ALA A 123 -5.79 -10.73 1.17
CA ALA A 123 -4.93 -11.63 1.91
C ALA A 123 -5.09 -11.40 3.42
N ALA A 124 -5.12 -12.49 4.18
CA ALA A 124 -5.14 -12.51 5.63
C ALA A 124 -3.99 -13.38 6.17
N PHE A 125 -3.12 -12.79 6.98
CA PHE A 125 -2.00 -13.43 7.64
C PHE A 125 -2.35 -13.60 9.12
N LEU A 126 -2.96 -14.74 9.44
CA LEU A 126 -3.38 -15.06 10.80
C LEU A 126 -2.22 -15.58 11.67
N PRO A 127 -2.37 -15.55 13.01
CA PRO A 127 -1.57 -16.36 13.91
C PRO A 127 -1.60 -17.86 13.56
N PRO A 128 -0.63 -18.66 14.04
CA PRO A 128 -0.71 -20.13 13.99
C PRO A 128 -2.01 -20.66 14.62
N ASN A 129 -2.47 -21.85 14.21
CA ASN A 129 -3.80 -22.39 14.59
C ASN A 129 -4.06 -22.35 16.09
N ASN A 130 -3.07 -22.68 16.91
CA ASN A 130 -3.22 -22.78 18.36
C ASN A 130 -2.96 -21.45 19.10
N VAL A 131 -2.85 -20.34 18.36
CA VAL A 131 -2.60 -19.01 18.91
C VAL A 131 -3.86 -18.16 18.76
N PRO A 132 -4.39 -17.59 19.86
CA PRO A 132 -5.53 -16.69 19.79
C PRO A 132 -5.16 -15.38 19.12
N ILE A 133 -6.08 -14.87 18.30
CA ILE A 133 -6.02 -13.51 17.75
C ILE A 133 -6.39 -12.54 18.87
N LYS A 134 -5.45 -11.66 19.20
CA LYS A 134 -5.59 -10.59 20.21
C LYS A 134 -5.64 -9.21 19.58
N ARG A 135 -5.03 -9.07 18.40
CA ARG A 135 -4.90 -7.81 17.66
C ARG A 135 -5.11 -8.07 16.18
N VAL A 136 -5.75 -7.12 15.50
CA VAL A 136 -5.95 -7.15 14.05
C VAL A 136 -5.44 -5.83 13.48
N LEU A 137 -4.56 -5.90 12.50
CA LEU A 137 -4.18 -4.77 11.66
C LEU A 137 -4.84 -4.93 10.29
N HIS A 138 -5.82 -4.08 10.00
CA HIS A 138 -6.40 -3.91 8.66
C HIS A 138 -5.62 -2.82 7.93
N TRP A 139 -4.87 -3.19 6.90
CA TRP A 139 -4.04 -2.27 6.13
C TRP A 139 -4.68 -1.84 4.81
N CYS A 140 -4.82 -0.53 4.62
CA CYS A 140 -5.33 0.10 3.41
C CYS A 140 -4.18 0.55 2.51
N ASN A 141 -4.03 -0.10 1.35
CA ASN A 141 -3.00 0.25 0.37
C ASN A 141 -3.21 1.63 -0.26
N GLY A 142 -2.13 2.30 -0.63
CA GLY A 142 -2.21 3.52 -1.42
C GLY A 142 -2.46 3.25 -2.90
N ARG A 143 -2.46 4.33 -3.69
CA ARG A 143 -2.66 4.24 -5.13
C ARG A 143 -1.43 3.61 -5.77
N THR A 144 -1.63 2.76 -6.77
CA THR A 144 -0.56 2.06 -7.51
C THR A 144 0.14 0.95 -6.72
N GLU A 145 -0.34 0.67 -5.52
CA GLU A 145 0.13 -0.43 -4.68
C GLU A 145 -0.70 -1.70 -4.88
N SER A 146 -0.15 -2.80 -4.42
CA SER A 146 -0.82 -4.09 -4.38
C SER A 146 -0.47 -4.85 -3.10
N LEU A 147 -1.09 -6.00 -2.87
CA LEU A 147 -0.69 -6.94 -1.83
C LEU A 147 0.82 -7.24 -1.88
N LEU A 148 1.39 -7.40 -3.09
CA LEU A 148 2.83 -7.67 -3.27
C LEU A 148 3.74 -6.46 -3.01
N LYS A 149 3.22 -5.24 -2.93
CA LYS A 149 4.03 -4.12 -2.43
C LYS A 149 4.41 -4.35 -0.95
N ASN A 150 3.54 -5.01 -0.19
CA ASN A 150 3.67 -5.13 1.25
C ASN A 150 4.48 -6.37 1.69
N LEU A 151 5.17 -7.04 0.78
CA LEU A 151 5.96 -8.26 1.08
C LEU A 151 6.88 -8.10 2.30
N GLN A 152 7.70 -7.05 2.32
CA GLN A 152 8.60 -6.76 3.44
C GLN A 152 7.85 -6.38 4.72
N THR A 153 6.72 -5.66 4.60
CA THR A 153 5.90 -5.27 5.76
C THR A 153 5.26 -6.49 6.42
N ILE A 154 4.69 -7.38 5.61
CA ILE A 154 4.10 -8.65 6.03
C ILE A 154 5.15 -9.51 6.75
N TYR A 155 6.36 -9.59 6.18
CA TYR A 155 7.46 -10.33 6.76
C TYR A 155 8.01 -9.68 8.05
N ALA A 156 8.10 -8.35 8.13
CA ALA A 156 8.55 -7.63 9.31
C ALA A 156 7.63 -7.85 10.53
N LEU A 157 6.33 -8.02 10.30
CA LEU A 157 5.34 -8.26 11.35
C LEU A 157 5.16 -9.74 11.73
N ARG A 158 5.95 -10.65 11.16
CA ARG A 158 5.79 -12.12 11.35
C ARG A 158 5.87 -12.57 12.80
N GLU A 159 6.77 -12.01 13.60
CA GLU A 159 7.00 -12.45 14.98
C GLU A 159 5.79 -12.12 15.86
N PHE A 160 5.13 -10.99 15.59
CA PHE A 160 3.89 -10.60 16.26
C PHE A 160 2.72 -11.51 15.91
N ARG A 161 2.73 -12.18 14.74
CA ARG A 161 1.72 -13.20 14.41
C ARG A 161 1.78 -14.36 15.41
N GLY A 162 2.98 -14.79 15.80
CA GLY A 162 3.18 -15.80 16.84
C GLY A 162 2.63 -15.38 18.21
N ALA A 163 2.55 -14.08 18.47
CA ALA A 163 1.99 -13.53 19.70
C ALA A 163 0.45 -13.35 19.67
N GLY A 164 -0.16 -13.34 18.47
CA GLY A 164 -1.60 -13.17 18.27
C GLY A 164 -2.02 -11.99 17.39
N LEU A 165 -1.11 -11.45 16.57
CA LEU A 165 -1.45 -10.44 15.55
C LEU A 165 -2.00 -11.09 14.27
N ALA A 166 -3.17 -10.66 13.83
CA ALA A 166 -3.67 -10.91 12.48
C ALA A 166 -3.43 -9.67 11.60
N LEU A 167 -2.86 -9.85 10.41
CA LEU A 167 -2.70 -8.79 9.41
C LEU A 167 -3.63 -9.08 8.22
N VAL A 168 -4.50 -8.13 7.88
CA VAL A 168 -5.48 -8.28 6.80
C VAL A 168 -5.42 -7.09 5.85
N MET A 169 -5.49 -7.36 4.55
CA MET A 169 -5.36 -6.34 3.51
C MET A 169 -6.04 -6.79 2.23
N MET A 170 -6.50 -5.83 1.43
CA MET A 170 -7.08 -6.10 0.11
C MET A 170 -6.44 -5.20 -0.94
N ASP A 171 -6.47 -5.69 -2.18
CA ASP A 171 -6.28 -4.85 -3.34
C ASP A 171 -7.58 -4.10 -3.61
N HIS A 172 -7.51 -2.76 -3.62
CA HIS A 172 -8.68 -1.92 -3.92
C HIS A 172 -9.22 -2.22 -5.33
N PRO A 173 -10.51 -1.96 -5.56
CA PRO A 173 -11.06 -1.91 -6.92
C PRO A 173 -10.14 -1.15 -7.87
N GLY A 174 -9.86 -1.71 -9.05
CA GLY A 174 -9.05 -1.03 -10.05
C GLY A 174 -7.54 -1.16 -9.90
N GLN A 175 -6.99 -1.80 -8.86
CA GLN A 175 -5.54 -1.97 -8.70
C GLN A 175 -5.13 -3.35 -8.18
N GLY A 176 -3.82 -3.64 -8.23
CA GLY A 176 -3.27 -4.91 -7.76
C GLY A 176 -3.87 -6.11 -8.50
N PHE A 177 -4.12 -7.19 -7.77
CA PHE A 177 -4.83 -8.33 -8.30
C PHE A 177 -6.29 -8.05 -8.55
N SER A 178 -6.98 -7.13 -7.88
CA SER A 178 -8.43 -6.91 -8.07
C SER A 178 -8.83 -6.54 -9.52
N SER A 179 -10.10 -6.75 -9.85
CA SER A 179 -10.63 -6.43 -11.19
C SER A 179 -10.41 -4.96 -11.57
N ARG A 180 -10.29 -4.69 -12.87
CA ARG A 180 -10.12 -3.33 -13.41
C ARG A 180 -11.48 -2.78 -13.83
N TYR A 181 -11.69 -1.49 -13.61
CA TYR A 181 -12.89 -0.80 -14.09
C TYR A 181 -12.92 -0.66 -15.61
N LEU A 182 -11.75 -0.40 -16.21
CA LEU A 182 -11.62 -0.07 -17.63
C LEU A 182 -10.92 -1.19 -18.41
N ARG A 183 -11.11 -1.16 -19.73
CA ARG A 183 -10.46 -2.09 -20.65
C ARG A 183 -8.94 -1.96 -20.66
N ASP A 184 -8.43 -0.72 -20.63
CA ASP A 184 -7.00 -0.45 -20.46
C ASP A 184 -6.65 -0.68 -18.97
N PRO A 185 -5.88 -1.73 -18.64
CA PRO A 185 -5.60 -2.10 -17.26
C PRO A 185 -4.61 -1.16 -16.57
N PHE A 186 -3.93 -0.28 -17.33
CA PHE A 186 -2.98 0.68 -16.80
C PHE A 186 -3.63 2.01 -16.41
N LYS A 187 -4.87 2.26 -16.81
CA LYS A 187 -5.58 3.47 -16.38
C LYS A 187 -5.88 3.41 -14.88
N GLY A 188 -5.19 4.25 -14.11
CA GLY A 188 -5.50 4.46 -12.70
C GLY A 188 -6.83 5.20 -12.57
N PHE A 189 -7.92 4.45 -12.47
CA PHE A 189 -9.29 4.95 -12.49
C PHE A 189 -10.03 4.53 -11.22
N ALA A 190 -10.79 5.46 -10.65
CA ALA A 190 -11.82 5.21 -9.66
C ALA A 190 -13.02 6.07 -10.05
N ARG A 191 -14.21 5.47 -10.14
CA ARG A 191 -15.43 6.20 -10.52
C ARG A 191 -15.88 7.14 -9.41
N ASP A 192 -15.81 6.65 -8.18
CA ASP A 192 -16.18 7.35 -6.95
C ASP A 192 -15.35 6.75 -5.81
N PHE A 193 -14.81 7.59 -4.92
CA PHE A 193 -14.09 7.13 -3.74
C PHE A 193 -15.00 6.42 -2.73
N ASP A 194 -16.31 6.69 -2.74
CA ASP A 194 -17.29 5.98 -1.92
C ASP A 194 -17.36 4.48 -2.30
N GLU A 195 -17.05 4.09 -3.55
CA GLU A 195 -16.90 2.68 -3.93
C GLU A 195 -15.70 2.02 -3.23
N LEU A 196 -14.57 2.73 -3.11
CA LEU A 196 -13.35 2.24 -2.43
C LEU A 196 -13.59 2.10 -0.91
N ILE A 197 -14.30 3.06 -0.31
CA ILE A 197 -14.70 3.03 1.11
C ILE A 197 -15.66 1.86 1.36
N ASN A 198 -16.67 1.68 0.51
CA ASN A 198 -17.61 0.57 0.61
C ASN A 198 -16.93 -0.79 0.44
N ALA A 199 -15.97 -0.92 -0.47
CA ALA A 199 -15.19 -2.15 -0.62
C ALA A 199 -14.45 -2.51 0.68
N GLN A 200 -13.84 -1.53 1.37
CA GLN A 200 -13.17 -1.78 2.65
C GLN A 200 -14.13 -2.18 3.77
N LYS A 201 -15.32 -1.56 3.80
CA LYS A 201 -16.37 -1.93 4.75
C LYS A 201 -16.86 -3.37 4.51
N ILE A 202 -17.11 -3.74 3.25
CA ILE A 202 -17.48 -5.11 2.88
C ILE A 202 -16.39 -6.08 3.29
N PHE A 203 -15.13 -5.79 2.98
CA PHE A 203 -13.99 -6.60 3.36
C PHE A 203 -13.92 -6.83 4.88
N ALA A 204 -14.07 -5.78 5.69
CA ALA A 204 -14.11 -5.89 7.14
C ALA A 204 -15.27 -6.78 7.63
N SER A 205 -16.45 -6.67 7.00
CA SER A 205 -17.62 -7.51 7.32
C SER A 205 -17.43 -8.99 6.96
N ILE A 206 -16.61 -9.29 5.94
CA ILE A 206 -16.26 -10.65 5.53
C ILE A 206 -15.21 -11.25 6.46
N ILE A 207 -14.20 -10.46 6.84
CA ILE A 207 -13.07 -10.94 7.64
C ILE A 207 -13.41 -11.09 9.11
N ARG A 208 -14.12 -10.12 9.71
CA ARG A 208 -14.36 -10.11 11.16
C ARG A 208 -15.01 -11.40 11.69
N PRO A 209 -16.05 -11.98 11.04
CA PRO A 209 -16.62 -13.27 11.45
C PRO A 209 -15.61 -14.43 11.39
N GLN A 210 -14.70 -14.41 10.41
CA GLN A 210 -13.69 -15.46 10.27
C GLN A 210 -12.64 -15.38 11.38
N LEU A 211 -12.25 -14.17 11.81
CA LEU A 211 -11.35 -13.96 12.96
C LEU A 211 -11.99 -14.43 14.27
N ILE A 212 -13.28 -14.15 14.46
CA ILE A 212 -14.05 -14.64 15.62
C ILE A 212 -14.10 -16.16 15.61
N LYS A 213 -14.39 -16.77 14.45
CA LYS A 213 -14.44 -18.23 14.30
C LYS A 213 -13.09 -18.90 14.60
N HIS A 214 -11.97 -18.28 14.21
CA HIS A 214 -10.63 -18.76 14.57
C HIS A 214 -10.47 -18.85 16.09
N ASN A 215 -10.75 -17.77 16.82
CA ASN A 215 -10.67 -17.76 18.29
C ASN A 215 -11.59 -18.81 18.94
N GLN A 216 -12.84 -18.92 18.46
CA GLN A 216 -13.79 -19.92 18.94
C GLN A 216 -13.31 -21.35 18.69
N SER A 217 -12.67 -21.62 17.54
CA SER A 217 -12.21 -22.96 17.18
C SER A 217 -11.13 -23.53 18.12
N ILE A 218 -10.44 -22.65 18.85
CA ILE A 218 -9.43 -23.02 19.85
C ILE A 218 -9.87 -22.76 21.29
N GLY A 219 -11.16 -22.50 21.51
CA GLY A 219 -11.73 -22.26 22.84
C GLY A 219 -11.28 -20.95 23.49
N TYR A 220 -10.84 -19.95 22.70
CA TYR A 220 -10.51 -18.63 23.21
C TYR A 220 -11.75 -17.75 23.28
N GLU A 221 -12.17 -17.40 24.49
CA GLU A 221 -13.36 -16.58 24.75
C GLU A 221 -13.08 -15.06 24.72
N GLY A 222 -11.80 -14.66 24.62
CA GLY A 222 -11.42 -13.26 24.56
C GLY A 222 -11.70 -12.60 23.20
N GLY A 223 -12.01 -11.31 23.24
CA GLY A 223 -12.09 -10.48 22.03
C GLY A 223 -10.71 -10.12 21.46
N PHE A 224 -10.71 -9.36 20.36
CA PHE A 224 -9.51 -8.75 19.78
C PHE A 224 -9.71 -7.25 19.62
N THR A 225 -8.62 -6.49 19.67
CA THR A 225 -8.60 -5.09 19.23
C THR A 225 -8.44 -5.03 17.71
N TYR A 226 -9.29 -4.28 17.03
CA TYR A 226 -9.28 -4.12 15.59
C TYR A 226 -8.76 -2.73 15.22
N ARG A 227 -7.65 -2.66 14.49
CA ARG A 227 -6.97 -1.41 14.14
C ARG A 227 -6.92 -1.23 12.64
N VAL A 228 -7.13 -0.01 12.17
CA VAL A 228 -7.07 0.30 10.74
C VAL A 228 -5.88 1.23 10.47
N GLY A 229 -4.97 0.75 9.64
CA GLY A 229 -3.86 1.52 9.11
C GLY A 229 -4.04 1.79 7.63
N GLY A 230 -3.37 2.81 7.11
CA GLY A 230 -3.27 3.00 5.67
C GLY A 230 -2.14 3.91 5.28
N HIS A 231 -1.75 3.83 4.01
CA HIS A 231 -0.75 4.72 3.40
C HIS A 231 -1.34 5.49 2.22
N SER A 232 -0.95 6.76 2.05
CA SER A 232 -1.32 7.60 0.90
C SER A 232 -2.84 7.65 0.65
N MET A 233 -3.29 7.32 -0.56
CA MET A 233 -4.71 7.14 -0.91
C MET A 233 -5.43 6.21 0.07
N GLY A 234 -4.77 5.16 0.55
CA GLY A 234 -5.29 4.22 1.54
C GLY A 234 -5.54 4.88 2.89
N SER A 235 -4.71 5.83 3.32
CA SER A 235 -5.02 6.64 4.51
C SER A 235 -6.16 7.62 4.27
N GLY A 236 -6.31 8.14 3.03
CA GLY A 236 -7.47 8.96 2.65
C GLY A 236 -8.76 8.15 2.76
N ILE A 237 -8.78 6.94 2.21
CA ILE A 237 -9.88 5.97 2.36
C ILE A 237 -10.12 5.67 3.85
N ALA A 238 -9.06 5.40 4.62
CA ALA A 238 -9.18 5.15 6.07
C ALA A 238 -9.70 6.36 6.85
N THR A 239 -9.36 7.58 6.45
CA THR A 239 -9.92 8.82 7.03
C THR A 239 -11.42 8.89 6.81
N ARG A 240 -11.88 8.53 5.62
CA ARG A 240 -13.31 8.49 5.29
C ARG A 240 -14.03 7.35 5.99
N LEU A 241 -13.41 6.17 6.12
CA LEU A 241 -13.91 5.09 6.95
C LEU A 241 -14.10 5.53 8.41
N LEU A 242 -13.14 6.26 8.98
CA LEU A 242 -13.26 6.81 10.34
C LEU A 242 -14.40 7.82 10.46
N GLN A 243 -14.61 8.67 9.44
CA GLN A 243 -15.71 9.63 9.41
C GLN A 243 -17.10 8.99 9.25
N GLU A 244 -17.22 7.82 8.64
CA GLU A 244 -18.52 7.20 8.37
C GLU A 244 -18.85 6.01 9.26
N TYR A 245 -17.81 5.30 9.69
CA TYR A 245 -17.87 4.07 10.45
C TYR A 245 -16.84 4.10 11.59
N PRO A 246 -16.93 5.06 12.53
CA PRO A 246 -15.95 5.20 13.61
C PRO A 246 -15.83 3.95 14.51
N ASP A 247 -16.88 3.12 14.55
CA ASP A 247 -16.92 1.86 15.31
C ASP A 247 -16.30 0.67 14.57
N LEU A 248 -15.85 0.85 13.32
CA LEU A 248 -15.19 -0.20 12.54
C LEU A 248 -13.90 -0.68 13.23
N ALA A 249 -13.18 0.25 13.86
CA ALA A 249 -11.89 0.01 14.48
C ALA A 249 -11.72 0.81 15.79
N ASP A 250 -10.85 0.31 16.65
CA ASP A 250 -10.50 0.89 17.94
C ASP A 250 -9.49 2.03 17.78
N ASP A 251 -8.45 1.83 16.95
CA ASP A 251 -7.36 2.77 16.73
C ASP A 251 -7.02 2.93 15.23
N TRP A 252 -6.46 4.10 14.87
CA TRP A 252 -6.17 4.49 13.49
C TRP A 252 -4.75 5.01 13.29
N LEU A 253 -4.09 4.55 12.22
CA LEU A 253 -2.73 4.97 11.82
C LEU A 253 -2.70 5.40 10.35
N PHE A 254 -2.35 6.65 10.09
CA PHE A 254 -2.24 7.18 8.73
C PHE A 254 -0.78 7.52 8.41
N MET A 255 -0.24 6.90 7.36
CA MET A 255 1.12 7.16 6.88
C MET A 255 1.07 7.95 5.57
N SER A 256 1.61 9.17 5.58
CA SER A 256 1.61 10.08 4.43
C SER A 256 0.21 10.26 3.80
N PRO A 257 -0.82 10.63 4.59
CA PRO A 257 -2.19 10.56 4.11
C PRO A 257 -2.48 11.50 2.95
N MET A 258 -3.22 11.00 1.95
CA MET A 258 -3.76 11.80 0.85
C MET A 258 -4.94 12.66 1.34
N HIS A 259 -4.66 13.62 2.22
CA HIS A 259 -5.57 14.72 2.59
C HIS A 259 -5.45 15.91 1.62
N ASP A 260 -4.50 15.82 0.69
CA ASP A 260 -4.25 16.74 -0.40
C ASP A 260 -3.43 16.02 -1.48
N ILE A 261 -3.40 16.55 -2.70
CA ILE A 261 -2.54 16.06 -3.79
C ILE A 261 -1.64 17.19 -4.24
N GLU A 262 -0.33 16.95 -4.26
CA GLU A 262 0.61 17.92 -4.80
C GLU A 262 0.49 17.95 -6.33
N THR A 263 -0.07 19.04 -6.87
CA THR A 263 -0.16 19.27 -8.32
C THR A 263 0.91 20.26 -8.77
N PRO A 264 1.54 20.08 -9.95
CA PRO A 264 2.54 21.03 -10.48
C PRO A 264 1.96 22.40 -10.82
N PHE A 265 0.63 22.50 -10.85
CA PHE A 265 -0.07 23.77 -10.84
C PHE A 265 -0.27 24.14 -9.38
N ASP A 266 0.41 25.20 -8.94
CA ASP A 266 0.26 25.83 -7.64
C ASP A 266 -1.13 26.51 -7.61
N PHE A 267 -2.19 25.70 -7.67
CA PHE A 267 -3.54 26.16 -7.44
C PHE A 267 -3.56 26.60 -5.99
N GLN A 268 -3.49 27.91 -5.78
CA GLN A 268 -3.69 28.53 -4.49
C GLN A 268 -5.09 28.13 -4.00
N PHE A 269 -5.15 27.06 -3.20
CA PHE A 269 -6.35 26.47 -2.59
C PHE A 269 -6.88 27.33 -1.42
N ASP A 270 -6.40 28.56 -1.30
CA ASP A 270 -6.72 29.51 -0.26
C ASP A 270 -7.68 30.60 -0.77
N GLN A 271 -8.86 30.56 -0.17
CA GLN A 271 -9.81 31.66 0.03
C GLN A 271 -10.82 32.00 -1.07
N PHE A 272 -10.67 31.49 -2.29
CA PHE A 272 -11.75 31.58 -3.29
C PHE A 272 -11.98 30.23 -3.95
N GLY A 273 -13.09 29.56 -3.62
CA GLY A 273 -13.55 28.31 -4.26
C GLY A 273 -13.87 28.42 -5.77
N VAL A 274 -13.35 29.45 -6.44
CA VAL A 274 -13.48 29.75 -7.86
C VAL A 274 -12.38 29.07 -8.67
N ILE A 275 -11.16 28.90 -8.12
CA ILE A 275 -10.06 28.18 -8.81
C ILE A 275 -10.30 26.67 -8.82
N GLU A 276 -10.82 26.12 -7.71
CA GLU A 276 -11.30 24.72 -7.65
C GLU A 276 -12.40 24.49 -8.70
N GLN A 277 -13.33 25.44 -8.84
CA GLN A 277 -14.37 25.36 -9.86
C GLN A 277 -13.80 25.47 -11.25
N ILE A 278 -12.81 26.33 -11.54
CA ILE A 278 -12.23 26.46 -12.88
C ILE A 278 -11.44 25.20 -13.27
N ALA A 279 -10.65 24.59 -12.36
CA ALA A 279 -9.96 23.34 -12.64
C ALA A 279 -10.97 22.19 -12.85
N VAL A 280 -11.98 22.06 -11.98
CA VAL A 280 -13.07 21.09 -12.15
C VAL A 280 -13.90 21.38 -13.41
N ILE A 281 -14.11 22.64 -13.78
CA ILE A 281 -14.81 23.06 -14.99
C ILE A 281 -13.97 22.72 -16.22
N ILE A 282 -12.65 22.94 -16.21
CA ILE A 282 -11.74 22.54 -17.29
C ILE A 282 -11.74 21.01 -17.42
N LEU A 283 -11.69 20.27 -16.32
CA LEU A 283 -11.80 18.80 -16.34
C LEU A 283 -13.17 18.37 -16.87
N LYS A 284 -14.27 19.01 -16.44
CA LYS A 284 -15.64 18.78 -16.98
C LYS A 284 -15.80 19.16 -18.45
N PHE A 285 -15.08 20.17 -18.95
CA PHE A 285 -15.06 20.52 -20.36
C PHE A 285 -14.25 19.53 -21.19
N ILE A 286 -13.22 18.91 -20.59
CA ILE A 286 -12.55 17.75 -21.17
C ILE A 286 -13.47 16.53 -21.15
N ASP A 287 -14.32 16.38 -20.12
CA ASP A 287 -15.33 15.30 -20.04
C ASP A 287 -16.38 15.40 -21.18
N ILE A 288 -16.76 16.62 -21.61
CA ILE A 288 -17.68 16.82 -22.74
C ILE A 288 -17.10 16.30 -24.08
N LEU A 289 -15.79 16.04 -24.17
CA LEU A 289 -15.12 15.56 -25.38
C LEU A 289 -14.93 14.03 -25.43
N ASP A 290 -15.65 13.25 -24.62
CA ASP A 290 -15.59 11.77 -24.57
C ASP A 290 -14.19 11.25 -24.14
N ARG A 291 -13.49 12.06 -23.32
CA ARG A 291 -12.12 11.81 -22.80
C ARG A 291 -12.08 11.50 -21.31
N ASP A 292 -13.23 11.22 -20.69
CA ASP A 292 -13.40 11.00 -19.23
C ASP A 292 -12.46 9.91 -18.70
N PHE A 293 -12.16 8.94 -19.54
CA PHE A 293 -11.26 7.84 -19.20
C PHE A 293 -9.80 8.10 -19.53
N ASP A 294 -9.44 9.21 -20.18
CA ASP A 294 -8.06 9.44 -20.59
C ASP A 294 -7.15 9.82 -19.42
N TYR A 295 -5.86 9.57 -19.66
CA TYR A 295 -4.81 9.93 -18.74
C TYR A 295 -4.77 11.45 -18.53
N VAL A 296 -4.38 11.89 -17.34
CA VAL A 296 -4.16 13.32 -17.06
C VAL A 296 -3.20 13.91 -18.11
N PRO A 297 -3.52 15.06 -18.74
CA PRO A 297 -2.65 15.68 -19.74
C PRO A 297 -1.21 15.86 -19.22
N GLY A 298 -0.22 15.47 -20.03
CA GLY A 298 1.20 15.50 -19.66
C GLY A 298 1.70 14.26 -18.91
N SER A 299 0.81 13.33 -18.52
CA SER A 299 1.22 12.04 -17.99
C SER A 299 1.54 11.04 -19.12
N LYS A 300 2.36 10.02 -18.80
CA LYS A 300 2.73 8.97 -19.76
C LYS A 300 1.69 7.85 -19.71
N PRO A 301 1.08 7.45 -20.84
CA PRO A 301 0.21 6.28 -20.92
C PRO A 301 0.95 4.99 -20.53
N GLY A 302 0.24 4.03 -19.95
CA GLY A 302 0.81 2.75 -19.53
C GLY A 302 1.58 2.82 -18.20
N TYR A 303 2.13 1.67 -17.80
CA TYR A 303 3.02 1.56 -16.64
C TYR A 303 4.46 1.88 -17.02
N HIS A 304 5.15 2.64 -16.17
CA HIS A 304 6.56 2.98 -16.31
C HIS A 304 7.28 2.68 -14.98
N PRO A 305 8.39 1.92 -15.00
CA PRO A 305 9.22 1.70 -13.82
C PRO A 305 9.67 3.02 -13.19
N LYS A 306 9.79 3.04 -11.86
CA LYS A 306 10.23 4.24 -11.15
C LYS A 306 11.74 4.41 -11.31
N PRO A 307 12.23 5.65 -11.52
CA PRO A 307 13.66 5.91 -11.67
C PRO A 307 14.40 5.62 -10.36
N LEU A 308 15.64 5.15 -10.44
CA LEU A 308 16.46 4.88 -9.27
C LEU A 308 16.98 6.20 -8.66
N PRO A 309 16.75 6.46 -7.37
CA PRO A 309 17.46 7.50 -6.62
C PRO A 309 18.97 7.37 -6.75
N THR A 310 19.68 8.48 -6.94
CA THR A 310 21.16 8.54 -6.84
C THR A 310 21.58 9.42 -5.68
N LYS A 311 22.88 9.47 -5.36
CA LYS A 311 23.40 10.38 -4.33
C LYS A 311 23.26 11.84 -4.75
N GLU A 312 23.40 12.13 -6.04
CA GLU A 312 23.33 13.46 -6.64
C GLU A 312 21.88 13.92 -6.84
N ASN A 313 20.96 12.98 -7.06
CA ASN A 313 19.54 13.27 -7.26
C ASN A 313 18.64 12.26 -6.52
N PRO A 314 18.63 12.25 -5.18
CA PRO A 314 17.81 11.33 -4.40
C PRO A 314 16.31 11.56 -4.60
N GLY A 315 15.92 12.79 -4.95
CA GLY A 315 14.52 13.19 -5.18
C GLY A 315 13.95 12.85 -6.56
N ILE A 316 14.74 12.23 -7.45
CA ILE A 316 14.23 11.77 -8.76
C ILE A 316 13.07 10.78 -8.61
N ASN A 317 13.09 9.98 -7.55
CA ASN A 317 11.97 9.19 -7.10
C ASN A 317 11.34 9.86 -5.88
N ARG A 318 10.19 10.49 -6.09
CA ARG A 318 9.41 11.15 -5.02
C ARG A 318 8.77 10.16 -4.03
N LEU A 319 8.89 8.85 -4.28
CA LEU A 319 8.32 7.81 -3.43
C LEU A 319 9.30 7.36 -2.33
N THR A 320 10.58 7.23 -2.65
CA THR A 320 11.60 6.70 -1.74
C THR A 320 12.98 7.19 -2.17
N THR A 321 13.86 7.47 -1.22
CA THR A 321 15.29 7.73 -1.49
C THR A 321 16.14 6.47 -1.61
N SER A 322 15.54 5.28 -1.51
CA SER A 322 16.23 3.98 -1.57
C SER A 322 16.23 3.42 -2.99
N SER A 323 17.42 3.37 -3.61
CA SER A 323 17.66 2.69 -4.90
C SER A 323 17.32 1.21 -4.81
N LEU A 324 17.77 0.54 -3.75
CA LEU A 324 17.51 -0.87 -3.51
C LEU A 324 16.01 -1.19 -3.45
N GLN A 325 15.23 -0.41 -2.69
CA GLN A 325 13.78 -0.62 -2.60
C GLN A 325 13.08 -0.30 -3.91
N THR A 326 13.58 0.68 -4.66
CA THR A 326 13.10 0.97 -6.01
C THR A 326 13.36 -0.20 -6.96
N THR A 327 14.56 -0.78 -6.95
CA THR A 327 14.91 -1.99 -7.71
C THR A 327 14.04 -3.18 -7.33
N PHE A 328 13.88 -3.45 -6.03
CA PHE A 328 13.01 -4.51 -5.51
C PHE A 328 11.59 -4.40 -6.05
N LEU A 329 10.94 -3.25 -5.90
CA LEU A 329 9.57 -3.06 -6.35
C LEU A 329 9.43 -3.03 -7.88
N ASN A 330 10.43 -2.55 -8.60
CA ASN A 330 10.44 -2.63 -10.06
C ASN A 330 10.51 -4.10 -10.53
N LYS A 331 11.38 -4.92 -9.94
CA LYS A 331 11.48 -6.37 -10.23
C LYS A 331 10.22 -7.15 -9.83
N VAL A 332 9.60 -6.84 -8.69
CA VAL A 332 8.30 -7.43 -8.32
C VAL A 332 7.24 -7.16 -9.39
N ARG A 333 7.17 -5.92 -9.88
CA ARG A 333 6.21 -5.53 -10.93
C ARG A 333 6.55 -6.13 -12.30
N GLU A 334 7.83 -6.34 -12.60
CA GLU A 334 8.27 -7.05 -13.81
C GLU A 334 7.85 -8.53 -13.79
N ARG A 335 7.99 -9.21 -12.65
CA ARG A 335 7.57 -10.61 -12.47
C ARG A 335 6.05 -10.76 -12.45
N TYR A 336 5.35 -9.78 -11.90
CA TYR A 336 3.89 -9.79 -11.73
C TYR A 336 3.24 -8.60 -12.44
N PRO A 337 3.35 -8.48 -13.78
CA PRO A 337 2.92 -7.28 -14.51
C PRO A 337 1.43 -6.99 -14.29
N GLY A 338 0.61 -8.04 -14.13
CA GLY A 338 -0.83 -7.96 -13.87
C GLY A 338 -1.26 -7.11 -12.67
N ILE A 339 -0.37 -6.85 -11.70
CA ILE A 339 -0.67 -6.01 -10.53
C ILE A 339 -0.47 -4.52 -10.79
N THR A 340 0.19 -4.17 -11.89
CA THR A 340 0.58 -2.79 -12.17
C THR A 340 -0.59 -1.95 -12.63
N ILE A 341 -0.51 -0.67 -12.32
CA ILE A 341 -1.31 0.40 -12.92
C ILE A 341 -0.38 1.57 -13.24
N GLY A 342 -0.74 2.34 -14.25
CA GLY A 342 0.01 3.48 -14.76
C GLY A 342 -0.49 4.81 -14.18
N SER A 343 -0.39 5.84 -15.03
CA SER A 343 -0.77 7.21 -14.72
C SER A 343 -2.27 7.36 -14.38
N PRO A 344 -2.66 8.40 -13.61
CA PRO A 344 -4.06 8.57 -13.22
C PRO A 344 -4.88 9.01 -14.44
N THR A 345 -6.16 8.69 -14.42
CA THR A 345 -7.12 9.32 -15.33
C THR A 345 -7.53 10.71 -14.82
N ILE A 346 -8.12 11.50 -15.71
CA ILE A 346 -8.76 12.78 -15.37
C ILE A 346 -9.81 12.59 -14.28
N VAL A 347 -10.69 11.59 -14.45
CA VAL A 347 -11.71 11.23 -13.45
C VAL A 347 -11.08 10.90 -12.11
N TRP A 348 -10.03 10.07 -12.04
CA TRP A 348 -9.38 9.75 -10.77
C TRP A 348 -8.83 11.00 -10.07
N LEU A 349 -8.21 11.91 -10.82
CA LEU A 349 -7.69 13.16 -10.25
C LEU A 349 -8.82 14.04 -9.71
N ASN A 350 -9.90 14.21 -10.48
CA ASN A 350 -11.07 14.98 -10.05
C ASN A 350 -11.71 14.39 -8.79
N GLU A 351 -11.92 13.07 -8.76
CA GLU A 351 -12.49 12.38 -7.62
C GLU A 351 -11.59 12.49 -6.39
N SER A 352 -10.27 12.40 -6.56
CA SER A 352 -9.34 12.50 -5.44
C SER A 352 -9.31 13.91 -4.83
N ILE A 353 -9.36 14.96 -5.64
CA ILE A 353 -9.47 16.35 -5.16
C ILE A 353 -10.80 16.54 -4.43
N THR A 354 -11.90 16.07 -5.03
CA THR A 354 -13.23 16.11 -4.43
C THR A 354 -13.24 15.39 -3.07
N GLU A 355 -12.55 14.26 -2.97
CA GLU A 355 -12.47 13.49 -1.73
C GLU A 355 -11.68 14.22 -0.64
N CYS A 356 -10.56 14.87 -1.00
CA CYS A 356 -9.81 15.72 -0.07
C CYS A 356 -10.68 16.86 0.50
N GLN A 357 -11.51 17.47 -0.34
CA GLN A 357 -12.46 18.49 0.10
C GLN A 357 -13.57 17.90 0.98
N LYS A 358 -14.12 16.73 0.65
CA LYS A 358 -15.11 16.02 1.48
C LYS A 358 -14.54 15.73 2.87
N MET A 359 -13.29 15.27 2.97
CA MET A 359 -12.60 15.04 4.25
C MET A 359 -12.57 16.31 5.10
N CYS A 360 -12.19 17.45 4.51
CA CYS A 360 -12.18 18.75 5.21
C CYS A 360 -13.58 19.21 5.64
N LYS A 361 -14.59 19.06 4.77
CA LYS A 361 -15.98 19.42 5.09
C LYS A 361 -16.53 18.58 6.25
N LYS A 362 -16.10 17.33 6.37
CA LYS A 362 -16.47 16.40 7.45
C LYS A 362 -15.52 16.41 8.66
N ALA A 363 -14.62 17.40 8.77
CA ALA A 363 -13.67 17.49 9.88
C ALA A 363 -14.33 17.53 11.28
N GLY A 364 -15.55 18.07 11.38
CA GLY A 364 -16.32 18.07 12.64
C GLY A 364 -16.60 16.65 13.16
N ILE A 365 -16.86 15.70 12.27
CA ILE A 365 -17.06 14.29 12.65
C ILE A 365 -15.77 13.70 13.22
N LEU A 366 -14.63 13.95 12.58
CA LEU A 366 -13.33 13.50 13.11
C LEU A 366 -13.07 14.06 14.50
N ARG A 367 -13.39 15.35 14.72
CA ARG A 367 -13.26 15.99 16.03
C ARG A 367 -14.10 15.29 17.09
N GLU A 368 -15.36 15.00 16.81
CA GLU A 368 -16.26 14.32 17.74
C GLU A 368 -15.77 12.91 18.07
N VAL A 369 -15.32 12.17 17.06
CA VAL A 369 -14.81 10.80 17.22
C VAL A 369 -13.51 10.75 18.03
N ILE A 370 -12.61 11.71 17.82
CA ILE A 370 -11.38 11.84 18.61
C ILE A 370 -11.72 12.26 20.05
N ALA A 371 -12.64 13.20 20.23
CA ALA A 371 -13.11 13.64 21.54
C ALA A 371 -13.80 12.51 22.33
N SER A 372 -14.41 11.52 21.66
CA SER A 372 -14.96 10.32 22.30
C SER A 372 -13.88 9.29 22.68
N GLY A 373 -12.60 9.61 22.52
CA GLY A 373 -11.47 8.78 22.96
C GLY A 373 -10.89 7.85 21.89
N LYS A 374 -11.24 8.01 20.60
CA LYS A 374 -10.57 7.24 19.53
C LYS A 374 -9.19 7.82 19.26
N HIS A 375 -8.19 6.95 19.18
CA HIS A 375 -6.81 7.35 18.93
C HIS A 375 -6.53 7.41 17.42
N LEU A 376 -6.04 8.57 16.95
CA LEU A 376 -5.56 8.75 15.59
C LEU A 376 -4.11 9.24 15.61
N THR A 377 -3.22 8.45 15.01
CA THR A 377 -1.82 8.84 14.75
C THR A 377 -1.59 9.07 13.27
N VAL A 378 -0.90 10.15 12.94
CA VAL A 378 -0.47 10.50 11.58
C VAL A 378 1.05 10.55 11.54
N LEU A 379 1.66 9.79 10.63
CA LEU A 379 3.08 9.86 10.33
C LEU A 379 3.28 10.60 9.01
N ARG A 380 4.12 11.64 9.00
CA ARG A 380 4.41 12.44 7.79
C ARG A 380 5.92 12.50 7.54
N PRO A 381 6.41 12.13 6.35
CA PRO A 381 7.81 12.28 6.03
C PRO A 381 8.15 13.77 5.77
N THR A 382 9.29 14.26 6.27
CA THR A 382 9.70 15.67 6.09
C THR A 382 10.11 16.02 4.66
N GLY A 383 10.35 15.03 3.80
CA GLY A 383 10.65 15.17 2.37
C GLY A 383 9.47 14.84 1.46
N GLU A 384 8.23 14.87 1.96
CA GLU A 384 7.01 14.61 1.18
C GLU A 384 6.89 15.50 -0.07
N GLN A 385 6.54 14.91 -1.22
CA GLN A 385 6.43 15.58 -2.53
C GLN A 385 5.26 15.07 -3.39
N VAL A 386 4.43 14.19 -2.85
CA VAL A 386 3.30 13.53 -3.54
C VAL A 386 1.98 14.01 -2.98
N VAL A 387 1.85 14.07 -1.65
CA VAL A 387 0.67 14.61 -0.98
C VAL A 387 0.97 15.97 -0.36
N GLY A 388 0.05 16.91 -0.51
CA GLY A 388 0.25 18.29 -0.07
C GLY A 388 0.21 18.43 1.46
N LYS A 389 1.30 18.96 2.06
CA LYS A 389 1.34 19.25 3.50
C LYS A 389 0.29 20.31 3.90
N LYS A 390 -0.02 21.25 3.00
CA LYS A 390 -0.99 22.32 3.24
C LYS A 390 -2.39 21.78 3.51
N GLY A 391 -2.91 20.85 2.71
CA GLY A 391 -4.23 20.27 2.96
C GLY A 391 -4.28 19.36 4.20
N GLN A 392 -3.19 18.65 4.52
CA GLN A 392 -3.05 17.95 5.80
C GLN A 392 -3.15 18.93 6.99
N ASP A 393 -2.34 19.99 6.99
CA ASP A 393 -2.36 21.01 8.06
C ASP A 393 -3.74 21.70 8.16
N ARG A 394 -4.40 21.95 7.02
CA ARG A 394 -5.77 22.48 6.99
C ARG A 394 -6.75 21.54 7.68
N LEU A 395 -6.74 20.25 7.34
CA LEU A 395 -7.62 19.28 7.97
C LEU A 395 -7.36 19.21 9.48
N TYR A 396 -6.11 19.12 9.91
CA TYR A 396 -5.78 18.99 11.33
C TYR A 396 -6.14 20.24 12.12
N LYS A 397 -5.98 21.43 11.54
CA LYS A 397 -6.48 22.67 12.11
C LYS A 397 -8.01 22.68 12.24
N LEU A 398 -8.73 22.13 11.26
CA LEU A 398 -10.18 22.00 11.33
C LEU A 398 -10.63 20.96 12.35
N VAL A 399 -9.88 19.89 12.56
CA VAL A 399 -10.19 18.90 13.60
C VAL A 399 -9.92 19.49 14.99
N GLY A 400 -8.78 20.14 15.19
CA GLY A 400 -8.35 20.67 16.49
C GLY A 400 -7.38 19.74 17.21
N GLU A 401 -7.49 19.65 18.53
CA GLU A 401 -6.62 18.81 19.37
C GLU A 401 -6.97 17.32 19.27
N GLY A 402 -6.01 16.46 19.63
CA GLY A 402 -6.21 15.01 19.77
C GLY A 402 -5.73 14.14 18.60
N ILE A 403 -5.35 14.72 17.47
CA ILE A 403 -4.58 14.01 16.44
C ILE A 403 -3.10 14.00 16.86
N ASN A 404 -2.50 12.82 17.01
CA ASN A 404 -1.07 12.69 17.23
C ASN A 404 -0.32 12.75 15.88
N VAL A 405 0.20 13.92 15.52
CA VAL A 405 0.94 14.10 14.26
C VAL A 405 2.44 14.02 14.53
N ILE A 406 3.12 13.12 13.83
CA ILE A 406 4.56 12.87 13.95
C ILE A 406 5.19 13.18 12.59
N ASP A 407 6.02 14.24 12.55
CA ASP A 407 6.87 14.54 11.42
C ASP A 407 8.17 13.71 11.51
N VAL A 408 8.34 12.79 10.57
CA VAL A 408 9.44 11.84 10.48
C VAL A 408 10.56 12.44 9.67
N ASP A 409 11.67 12.74 10.33
CA ASP A 409 12.84 13.36 9.71
C ASP A 409 14.03 12.38 9.54
N GLY A 410 14.97 12.76 8.67
CA GLY A 410 16.18 12.00 8.36
C GLY A 410 17.07 12.68 7.33
N GLU A 411 18.25 12.11 7.10
CA GLU A 411 19.20 12.58 6.09
C GLU A 411 19.65 11.43 5.17
N PRO A 412 19.26 11.42 3.88
CA PRO A 412 18.39 12.41 3.22
C PRO A 412 16.97 12.39 3.78
N LYS A 413 16.24 13.50 3.60
CA LYS A 413 14.85 13.61 4.03
C LYS A 413 14.00 12.46 3.47
N PRO A 414 13.27 11.73 4.32
CA PRO A 414 12.43 10.63 3.88
C PRO A 414 11.35 11.13 2.94
N GLN A 415 11.02 10.33 1.93
CA GLN A 415 10.00 10.61 0.93
C GLN A 415 8.67 9.94 1.30
N HIS A 416 7.72 9.98 0.36
CA HIS A 416 6.33 9.57 0.54
C HIS A 416 6.11 8.18 1.18
N GLU A 417 6.99 7.21 0.91
CA GLU A 417 6.80 5.82 1.29
C GLU A 417 7.80 5.34 2.36
N MET A 418 7.55 5.75 3.61
CA MET A 418 8.43 5.44 4.75
C MET A 418 8.67 3.93 4.99
N LEU A 419 7.72 3.05 4.63
CA LEU A 419 7.87 1.59 4.77
C LEU A 419 8.81 0.94 3.74
N ILE A 420 9.24 1.69 2.72
CA ILE A 420 10.19 1.27 1.68
C ILE A 420 11.29 2.33 1.49
N GLU A 421 11.55 3.12 2.54
CA GLU A 421 12.66 4.06 2.58
C GLU A 421 13.98 3.35 2.87
N ARG A 422 15.07 4.12 3.00
CA ARG A 422 16.36 3.61 3.46
C ARG A 422 16.25 2.93 4.83
N PRO A 423 17.12 1.95 5.14
CA PRO A 423 17.01 1.12 6.35
C PRO A 423 16.78 1.90 7.66
N GLN A 424 17.41 3.06 7.83
CA GLN A 424 17.26 3.89 9.04
C GLN A 424 15.83 4.42 9.24
N ILE A 425 15.16 4.81 8.16
CA ILE A 425 13.78 5.32 8.20
C ILE A 425 12.80 4.16 8.15
N GLN A 426 13.06 3.17 7.29
CA GLN A 426 12.23 1.98 7.18
C GLN A 426 12.12 1.24 8.53
N TYR A 427 13.22 1.12 9.27
CA TYR A 427 13.24 0.54 10.61
C TYR A 427 12.33 1.29 11.58
N LYS A 428 12.43 2.64 11.62
CA LYS A 428 11.55 3.48 12.46
C LYS A 428 10.08 3.30 12.06
N ALA A 429 9.81 3.28 10.76
CA ALA A 429 8.47 3.07 10.22
C ALA A 429 7.88 1.72 10.63
N PHE A 430 8.64 0.63 10.55
CA PHE A 430 8.21 -0.67 11.03
C PHE A 430 8.01 -0.72 12.54
N ARG A 431 8.87 -0.03 13.31
CA ARG A 431 8.67 0.10 14.76
C ARG A 431 7.37 0.80 15.11
N TRP A 432 7.08 1.95 14.50
CA TRP A 432 5.80 2.64 14.73
C TRP A 432 4.61 1.79 14.30
N LEU A 433 4.71 1.09 13.16
CA LEU A 433 3.66 0.19 12.71
C LEU A 433 3.43 -0.97 13.70
N ALA A 434 4.50 -1.54 14.27
CA ALA A 434 4.41 -2.60 15.26
C ALA A 434 3.89 -2.10 16.61
N GLU A 435 4.34 -0.94 17.08
CA GLU A 435 3.83 -0.27 18.29
C GLU A 435 2.33 0.00 18.14
N PHE A 436 1.90 0.48 16.97
CA PHE A 436 0.49 0.65 16.66
C PHE A 436 -0.25 -0.70 16.58
N ALA A 437 0.26 -1.68 15.86
CA ALA A 437 -0.44 -2.95 15.62
C ALA A 437 -0.55 -3.81 16.88
N TRP A 438 0.49 -3.81 17.72
CA TRP A 438 0.61 -4.70 18.88
C TRP A 438 0.53 -3.98 20.22
N GLY A 439 1.10 -2.77 20.31
CA GLY A 439 1.35 -2.04 21.57
C GLY A 439 2.82 -2.05 22.00
N ASP A 440 3.68 -2.74 21.25
CA ASP A 440 5.13 -2.79 21.48
C ASP A 440 5.86 -3.01 20.15
N GLY A 441 6.94 -2.24 19.92
CA GLY A 441 7.81 -2.34 18.75
C GLY A 441 9.13 -3.06 19.03
N SER A 442 9.37 -3.54 20.26
CA SER A 442 10.64 -4.13 20.68
C SER A 442 10.99 -5.42 19.91
N LEU A 443 9.97 -6.18 19.47
CA LEU A 443 10.15 -7.40 18.68
C LEU A 443 10.45 -7.11 17.19
N ILE A 444 10.39 -5.85 16.74
CA ILE A 444 11.01 -5.45 15.48
C ILE A 444 12.51 -5.47 15.72
N ALA A 445 13.13 -6.60 15.35
CA ALA A 445 14.53 -6.93 15.57
C ALA A 445 15.43 -5.69 15.49
N SER A 446 16.11 -5.36 16.58
CA SER A 446 16.97 -4.18 16.71
C SER A 446 17.99 -4.08 15.56
N GLY A 447 17.82 -3.10 14.66
CA GLY A 447 18.86 -2.66 13.72
C GLY A 447 18.65 -3.04 12.24
N PRO A 448 19.65 -2.76 11.37
CA PRO A 448 19.56 -2.66 9.89
C PRO A 448 19.19 -3.96 9.12
N ARG A 449 18.76 -4.99 9.84
CA ARG A 449 18.50 -6.38 9.41
C ARG A 449 17.20 -6.60 8.62
N THR A 450 16.54 -5.58 8.10
CA THR A 450 15.29 -5.80 7.32
C THR A 450 15.55 -5.97 5.82
N LEU A 451 16.73 -5.55 5.35
CA LEU A 451 17.24 -5.81 4.01
C LEU A 451 18.60 -6.53 4.02
N GLU A 452 19.45 -6.32 5.04
CA GLU A 452 20.72 -7.09 5.14
C GLU A 452 20.51 -8.59 5.40
N TRP A 453 19.28 -8.99 5.72
CA TRP A 453 18.89 -10.38 6.06
C TRP A 453 17.99 -11.04 5.02
N ILE A 454 17.46 -10.27 4.06
CA ILE A 454 16.65 -10.76 2.92
C ILE A 454 17.52 -10.70 1.69
#